data_AF-A0A8T1S6Y5-F1
#
_entry.id   AF-A0A8T1S6Y5-F1
#
_cell.length_a   1.000
_cell.length_b   1.000
_cell.length_c   1.000
_cell.angle_alpha   90.00
_cell.angle_beta   90.00
_cell.angle_gamma   90.00
#
_symmetry.space_group_name_H-M   'P 1'
#
loop_
_entity.id
_entity.type
_entity.pdbx_description
1 polymer ?
#
loop_
_entity_poly.entity_id
_entity_poly.type
_entity_poly.pdbx_seq_one_letter_code
_entity_poly.pdbx_strand_id
1 'polypeptide(L)'
;MAETGSVHETRFEAAVKVIQSLPKNGSFQPTNEMMLKFYSFYKQATQGPCNSPRPGFWDPIGRYKWDAWSALGDMPKEEAMIAYVEEMKKILESMPMTEKVEELL
;
A
#
# COMPACT_ATOMS: atom_id res chain seq x y z
N MET A 1 -18.24 -19.47 -7.12
CA MET A 1 -16.94 -18.77 -7.13
C MET A 1 -17.08 -17.25 -6.89
N ALA A 2 -18.07 -16.79 -6.09
CA ALA A 2 -18.30 -15.35 -5.85
C ALA A 2 -17.82 -14.86 -4.46
N GLU A 3 -17.24 -15.75 -3.65
CA GLU A 3 -16.98 -15.45 -2.22
C GLU A 3 -15.56 -14.93 -1.95
N THR A 4 -14.61 -15.13 -2.87
CA THR A 4 -13.21 -14.71 -2.68
C THR A 4 -13.01 -13.21 -2.87
N GLY A 5 -13.66 -12.61 -3.88
CA GLY A 5 -13.55 -11.17 -4.15
C GLY A 5 -13.97 -10.30 -2.96
N SER A 6 -15.02 -10.73 -2.22
CA SER A 6 -15.51 -10.04 -1.02
C SER A 6 -14.49 -10.05 0.13
N VAL A 7 -13.76 -11.16 0.31
CA VAL A 7 -12.80 -11.28 1.43
C VAL A 7 -11.54 -10.44 1.21
N HIS A 8 -11.05 -10.38 -0.04
CA HIS A 8 -9.87 -9.60 -0.39
C HIS A 8 -10.17 -8.11 -0.33
N GLU A 9 -11.34 -7.69 -0.82
CA GLU A 9 -11.82 -6.32 -0.73
C GLU A 9 -11.99 -5.85 0.72
N THR A 10 -12.65 -6.65 1.56
CA THR A 10 -12.83 -6.33 3.00
C THR A 10 -11.49 -6.15 3.71
N ARG A 11 -10.52 -7.05 3.46
CA ARG A 11 -9.17 -6.96 4.05
C ARG A 11 -8.41 -5.75 3.55
N PHE A 12 -8.52 -5.45 2.26
CA PHE A 12 -7.91 -4.27 1.64
C PHE A 12 -8.47 -2.98 2.24
N GLU A 13 -9.79 -2.83 2.35
CA GLU A 13 -10.39 -1.65 2.97
C GLU A 13 -9.97 -1.45 4.42
N ALA A 14 -9.91 -2.54 5.20
CA ALA A 14 -9.41 -2.51 6.57
C ALA A 14 -7.94 -2.05 6.61
N ALA A 15 -7.09 -2.61 5.74
CA ALA A 15 -5.67 -2.25 5.63
C ALA A 15 -5.48 -0.78 5.24
N VAL A 16 -6.25 -0.27 4.28
CA VAL A 16 -6.23 1.14 3.87
C VAL A 16 -6.59 2.05 5.04
N LYS A 17 -7.64 1.71 5.82
CA LYS A 17 -8.03 2.47 7.01
C LYS A 17 -6.93 2.49 8.06
N VAL A 18 -6.24 1.38 8.29
CA VAL A 18 -5.11 1.31 9.22
C VAL A 18 -4.00 2.25 8.76
N ILE A 19 -3.53 2.12 7.51
CA ILE A 19 -2.46 2.97 6.96
C ILE A 19 -2.82 4.47 7.00
N GLN A 20 -4.08 4.83 6.72
CA GLN A 20 -4.56 6.21 6.79
C GLN A 20 -4.66 6.75 8.23
N SER A 21 -4.91 5.87 9.20
CA SER A 21 -5.02 6.23 10.62
C SER A 21 -3.66 6.26 11.32
N LEU A 22 -2.58 5.78 10.69
CA LEU A 22 -1.26 5.83 11.28
C LEU A 22 -0.82 7.29 11.51
N PRO A 23 -0.35 7.63 12.72
CA PRO A 23 0.11 8.97 13.01
C PRO A 23 1.34 9.31 12.17
N LYS A 24 1.30 10.43 11.44
CA LYS A 24 2.40 10.91 10.59
C LYS A 24 3.73 11.10 11.35
N ASN A 25 3.65 11.31 12.67
CA ASN A 25 4.78 11.50 13.58
C ASN A 25 4.89 10.37 14.61
N GLY A 26 4.38 9.18 14.31
CA GLY A 26 4.47 8.01 15.19
C GLY A 26 5.89 7.44 15.28
N SER A 27 6.08 6.48 16.19
CA SER A 27 7.30 5.67 16.28
C SER A 27 7.62 4.87 15.01
N PHE A 28 6.67 4.79 14.09
CA PHE A 28 6.82 4.17 12.79
C PHE A 28 6.56 5.17 11.67
N GLN A 29 7.56 5.33 10.81
CA GLN A 29 7.48 6.13 9.60
C GLN A 29 7.78 5.22 8.42
N PRO A 30 6.78 4.86 7.59
CA PRO A 30 7.04 4.07 6.40
C PRO A 30 7.99 4.84 5.48
N THR A 31 8.96 4.12 4.90
CA THR A 31 9.90 4.73 3.96
C THR A 31 9.15 5.23 2.72
N ASN A 32 9.75 6.17 1.99
CA ASN A 32 9.16 6.68 0.74
C ASN A 32 8.87 5.55 -0.26
N GLU A 33 9.74 4.54 -0.33
CA GLU A 33 9.55 3.37 -1.20
C GLU A 33 8.30 2.57 -0.80
N MET A 34 8.11 2.33 0.50
CA MET A 34 6.93 1.64 1.02
C MET A 34 5.65 2.43 0.73
N MET A 35 5.69 3.75 0.90
CA MET A 35 4.58 4.64 0.56
C MET A 35 4.24 4.60 -0.93
N LEU A 36 5.26 4.51 -1.81
CA LEU A 36 5.05 4.38 -3.25
C LEU A 36 4.43 3.02 -3.63
N LYS A 37 4.84 1.92 -2.99
CA LYS A 37 4.21 0.59 -3.18
C LYS A 37 2.75 0.57 -2.74
N PHE A 38 2.45 1.10 -1.55
CA PHE A 38 1.07 1.21 -1.11
C PHE A 38 0.24 2.06 -2.06
N TYR A 39 0.80 3.17 -2.54
CA TYR A 39 0.14 3.99 -3.53
C TYR A 39 -0.13 3.23 -4.84
N SER A 40 0.85 2.51 -5.38
CA SER A 40 0.68 1.78 -6.65
C SER A 40 -0.38 0.69 -6.53
N PHE A 41 -0.31 -0.15 -5.49
CA PHE A 41 -1.31 -1.20 -5.26
C PHE A 41 -2.71 -0.61 -5.00
N TYR A 42 -2.82 0.48 -4.23
CA TYR A 42 -4.09 1.15 -4.01
C TYR A 42 -4.71 1.65 -5.32
N LYS A 43 -3.89 2.28 -6.18
CA LYS A 43 -4.34 2.77 -7.49
C LYS A 43 -4.76 1.64 -8.41
N GLN A 44 -4.00 0.55 -8.45
CA GLN A 44 -4.33 -0.63 -9.25
C GLN A 44 -5.60 -1.33 -8.76
N ALA A 45 -5.76 -1.50 -7.45
CA ALA A 45 -6.95 -2.13 -6.84
C ALA A 45 -8.22 -1.31 -7.09
N THR A 46 -8.14 0.02 -7.05
CA THR A 46 -9.31 0.89 -7.20
C THR A 46 -9.62 1.22 -8.66
N GLN A 47 -8.61 1.61 -9.43
CA GLN A 47 -8.74 2.15 -10.78
C GLN A 47 -8.33 1.17 -11.88
N GLY A 48 -7.61 0.09 -11.54
CA GLY A 48 -7.03 -0.83 -12.53
C GLY A 48 -5.72 -0.30 -13.12
N PRO A 49 -5.33 -0.79 -14.31
CA PRO A 49 -4.09 -0.42 -14.98
C PRO A 49 -3.90 1.10 -15.16
N CYS A 50 -2.65 1.55 -15.11
CA CYS A 50 -2.30 2.96 -15.25
C CYS A 50 -2.69 3.49 -16.64
N ASN A 51 -3.67 4.39 -16.68
CA ASN A 51 -4.20 5.01 -17.90
C ASN A 51 -3.93 6.52 -17.98
N SER A 52 -3.23 7.07 -16.97
CA SER A 52 -2.92 8.49 -16.88
C SER A 52 -1.63 8.82 -17.64
N PRO A 53 -1.46 10.03 -18.19
CA PRO A 53 -0.20 10.44 -18.79
C PRO A 53 0.90 10.60 -17.72
N ARG A 54 2.15 10.27 -18.09
CA ARG A 54 3.30 10.44 -17.19
C ARG A 54 3.54 11.92 -16.89
N PRO A 55 3.69 12.32 -15.61
CA PRO A 55 3.96 13.71 -15.25
C PRO A 55 5.26 14.28 -15.84
N GLY A 56 5.29 15.61 -15.99
CA GLY A 56 6.43 16.37 -16.49
C GLY A 56 7.64 16.34 -15.56
N PHE A 57 8.81 16.80 -16.03
CA PHE A 57 10.06 16.73 -15.26
C PHE A 57 10.08 17.64 -14.02
N TRP A 58 9.20 18.64 -13.97
CA TRP A 58 9.04 19.54 -12.83
C TRP A 58 8.26 18.93 -11.66
N ASP A 59 7.65 17.75 -11.81
CA ASP A 59 6.95 17.02 -10.75
C ASP A 59 7.61 15.65 -10.49
N PRO A 60 8.71 15.61 -9.73
CA PRO A 60 9.42 14.37 -9.43
C PRO A 60 8.56 13.40 -8.61
N ILE A 61 7.75 13.91 -7.67
CA ILE A 61 6.90 13.07 -6.80
C ILE A 61 5.79 12.42 -7.62
N GLY A 62 5.12 13.19 -8.48
CA GLY A 62 4.13 12.67 -9.40
C GLY A 62 4.73 11.63 -10.34
N ARG A 63 5.95 11.84 -10.83
CA ARG A 63 6.67 10.85 -11.64
C ARG A 63 6.91 9.55 -10.87
N TYR A 64 7.43 9.58 -9.66
CA TYR A 64 7.64 8.35 -8.88
C TYR A 64 6.34 7.60 -8.62
N LYS A 65 5.26 8.33 -8.29
CA LYS A 65 3.92 7.74 -8.10
C LYS A 65 3.40 7.10 -9.39
N TRP A 66 3.56 7.79 -10.51
CA TRP A 66 3.15 7.29 -11.82
C TRP A 66 3.98 6.07 -12.24
N ASP A 67 5.31 6.14 -12.07
CA ASP A 67 6.24 5.06 -12.41
C ASP A 67 5.91 3.81 -11.58
N ALA A 68 5.66 3.95 -10.27
CA ALA A 68 5.28 2.85 -9.40
C ALA A 68 3.93 2.22 -9.79
N TRP A 69 2.93 3.02 -10.18
CA TRP A 69 1.64 2.50 -10.64
C TRP A 69 1.74 1.87 -12.03
N SER A 70 2.44 2.51 -12.97
CA SER A 70 2.65 1.98 -14.32
C SER A 70 3.45 0.68 -14.33
N ALA A 71 4.36 0.47 -13.37
CA ALA A 71 5.13 -0.76 -13.24
C ALA A 71 4.28 -2.01 -12.93
N LEU A 72 3.06 -1.83 -12.43
CA LEU A 72 2.12 -2.94 -12.15
C LEU A 72 1.44 -3.48 -13.43
N GLY A 73 1.50 -2.74 -14.54
CA GLY A 73 0.95 -3.19 -15.84
C GLY A 73 -0.52 -3.62 -15.74
N ASP A 74 -0.80 -4.82 -16.24
CA ASP A 74 -2.15 -5.41 -16.33
C ASP A 74 -2.55 -6.21 -15.07
N MET A 75 -1.88 -5.98 -13.93
CA MET A 75 -2.20 -6.65 -12.67
C MET A 75 -3.70 -6.53 -12.33
N PRO A 76 -4.41 -7.64 -12.08
CA PRO A 76 -5.82 -7.64 -11.68
C PRO A 76 -6.05 -6.89 -10.37
N LYS A 77 -7.26 -6.32 -10.21
CA LYS A 77 -7.64 -5.60 -8.98
C LYS A 77 -7.51 -6.46 -7.73
N GLU A 78 -7.94 -7.72 -7.80
CA GLU A 78 -7.88 -8.66 -6.68
C GLU A 78 -6.42 -8.93 -6.26
N GLU A 79 -5.52 -9.12 -7.23
CA GLU A 79 -4.09 -9.32 -6.97
C GLU A 79 -3.45 -8.08 -6.32
N ALA A 80 -3.82 -6.88 -6.78
CA ALA A 80 -3.37 -5.63 -6.17
C ALA A 80 -3.86 -5.46 -4.72
N MET A 81 -5.10 -5.87 -4.42
CA MET A 81 -5.64 -5.87 -3.05
C MET A 81 -4.87 -6.83 -2.14
N ILE A 82 -4.57 -8.04 -2.64
CA ILE A 82 -3.77 -9.04 -1.92
C ILE A 82 -2.37 -8.49 -1.63
N ALA A 83 -1.69 -7.98 -2.66
CA ALA A 83 -0.34 -7.42 -2.54
C ALA A 83 -0.28 -6.25 -1.54
N TYR A 84 -1.30 -5.38 -1.52
CA TYR A 84 -1.40 -4.30 -0.52
C TYR A 84 -1.42 -4.84 0.91
N VAL A 85 -2.26 -5.85 1.17
CA VAL A 85 -2.39 -6.47 2.49
C VAL A 85 -1.11 -7.21 2.88
N GLU A 86 -0.47 -7.90 1.94
CA GLU A 86 0.80 -8.59 2.18
C GLU A 86 1.94 -7.63 2.48
N GLU A 87 2.06 -6.52 1.75
CA GLU A 87 3.09 -5.51 2.04
C GLU A 87 2.87 -4.91 3.44
N MET A 88 1.62 -4.64 3.83
CA MET A 88 1.30 -4.20 5.20
C MET A 88 1.71 -5.22 6.26
N LYS A 89 1.46 -6.51 6.04
CA LYS A 89 1.87 -7.57 6.98
C LYS A 89 3.38 -7.62 7.14
N LYS A 90 4.13 -7.62 6.04
CA LYS A 90 5.62 -7.60 6.06
C LYS A 90 6.14 -6.43 6.89
N ILE A 91 5.48 -5.29 6.77
CA ILE A 91 5.84 -4.09 7.51
C ILE A 91 5.62 -4.29 9.00
N LEU A 92 4.44 -4.78 9.40
CA LEU A 92 4.12 -5.08 10.80
C LEU A 92 5.06 -6.13 11.39
N GLU A 93 5.49 -7.12 10.61
CA GLU A 93 6.47 -8.13 11.04
C GLU A 93 7.91 -7.59 11.11
N SER A 94 8.26 -6.65 10.22
CA SER A 94 9.59 -6.01 10.19
C SER A 94 9.74 -4.88 11.21
N MET A 95 8.64 -4.38 11.76
CA MET A 95 8.68 -3.43 12.87
C MET A 95 9.23 -4.18 14.08
N PRO A 96 10.42 -3.84 14.61
CA PRO A 96 10.81 -4.36 15.91
C PRO A 96 9.70 -3.95 16.88
N MET A 97 9.09 -4.93 17.57
CA MET A 97 8.22 -4.68 18.72
C MET A 97 8.88 -3.56 19.51
N THR A 98 8.27 -2.38 19.50
CA THR A 98 8.82 -1.25 20.24
C THR A 98 8.90 -1.72 21.68
N GLU A 99 10.10 -1.72 22.25
CA GLU A 99 10.59 -2.04 23.60
C GLU A 99 9.57 -1.93 24.77
N LYS A 100 8.44 -1.23 24.59
CA LYS A 100 7.35 -1.03 25.56
C LYS A 100 6.43 -2.22 25.81
N VAL A 101 6.48 -3.28 25.00
CA VAL A 101 5.68 -4.51 25.23
C VAL A 101 6.44 -5.58 26.00
N GLU A 102 7.78 -5.54 26.03
CA GLU A 102 8.58 -6.39 26.92
C GLU A 102 8.63 -5.83 28.35
N GLU A 103 8.56 -4.50 28.57
CA GLU A 103 8.47 -3.91 29.92
C GLU A 103 7.09 -4.10 30.61
N LEU A 104 6.14 -4.78 29.95
CA LEU A 104 4.81 -5.08 30.50
C LEU A 104 4.54 -6.59 30.69
N LEU A 105 5.56 -7.43 30.52
CA LEU A 105 5.59 -8.85 30.89
C LEU A 105 6.60 -9.09 32.01
#